data_AF-A0A5C8PWN6-F1
#
_entry.id   AF-A0A5C8PWN6-F1
#
_cell.length_a   1.000
_cell.length_b   1.000
_cell.length_c   1.000
_cell.angle_alpha   90.00
_cell.angle_beta   90.00
_cell.angle_gamma   90.00
#
_symmetry.space_group_name_H-M   'P 1'
#
loop_
_entity.id
_entity.type
_entity.pdbx_description
1 polymer ?
#
loop_
_entity_poly.entity_id
_entity_poly.type
_entity_poly.pdbx_seq_one_letter_code
_entity_poly.pdbx_strand_id
1 'polypeptide(L)'
;MARDRAWAVLAAAIAFGPAIAQAQDMKRCDQLAAYFDRYGGSRVSEGRMPVGRIERELGYDACRKGDFVRGVGLLEEAIRKTGFNVPPA
;
A
#
# COMPACT_ATOMS: atom_id res chain seq x y z
N MET A 1 15.38 30.54 -52.29
CA MET A 1 16.21 30.50 -51.07
C MET A 1 15.48 31.22 -49.95
N ALA A 2 15.02 30.47 -48.94
CA ALA A 2 14.86 30.91 -47.55
C ALA A 2 14.44 29.67 -46.74
N ARG A 3 15.45 28.93 -46.27
CA ARG A 3 15.32 27.96 -45.19
C ARG A 3 15.15 28.72 -43.87
N ASP A 4 14.80 27.96 -42.84
CA ASP A 4 15.10 28.24 -41.43
C ASP A 4 14.06 29.08 -40.66
N ARG A 5 13.17 28.40 -39.94
CA ARG A 5 13.32 28.17 -38.48
C ARG A 5 12.02 27.66 -37.86
N ALA A 6 12.10 26.41 -37.40
CA ALA A 6 11.30 25.88 -36.30
C ALA A 6 11.19 26.90 -35.16
N TRP A 7 10.14 26.81 -34.35
CA TRP A 7 10.26 26.73 -32.89
C TRP A 7 8.97 26.16 -32.31
N ALA A 8 9.09 24.94 -31.83
CA ALA A 8 8.11 24.25 -31.02
C ALA A 8 7.92 25.02 -29.71
N VAL A 9 6.68 25.37 -29.38
CA VAL A 9 6.34 25.83 -28.03
C VAL A 9 6.00 24.58 -27.22
N LEU A 10 6.86 24.32 -26.24
CA LEU A 10 6.82 23.22 -25.28
C LEU A 10 5.41 23.03 -24.68
N ALA A 11 4.89 21.81 -24.80
CA ALA A 11 3.85 21.32 -23.91
C ALA A 11 4.45 21.16 -22.50
N ALA A 12 4.04 22.01 -21.57
CA ALA A 12 4.33 21.82 -20.15
C ALA A 12 3.55 20.59 -19.64
N ALA A 13 4.18 19.42 -19.69
CA ALA A 13 3.68 18.23 -19.04
C ALA A 13 3.80 18.44 -17.52
N ILE A 14 2.68 18.70 -16.87
CA ILE A 14 2.62 18.84 -15.42
C ILE A 14 2.91 17.47 -14.80
N ALA A 15 4.10 17.30 -14.24
CA ALA A 15 4.51 16.08 -13.57
C ALA A 15 3.85 15.95 -12.18
N PHE A 16 2.54 15.71 -12.12
CA PHE A 16 1.85 15.24 -10.90
C PHE A 16 2.05 13.72 -10.74
N GLY A 17 3.30 13.26 -10.61
CA GLY A 17 3.66 11.85 -10.68
C GLY A 17 3.66 11.07 -9.36
N PRO A 18 4.36 11.51 -8.30
CA PRO A 18 4.62 10.64 -7.14
C PRO A 18 3.57 10.76 -6.02
N ALA A 19 3.07 11.96 -5.73
CA ALA A 19 2.20 12.18 -4.55
C ALA A 19 0.85 11.46 -4.64
N ILE A 20 0.29 11.31 -5.85
CA ILE A 20 -0.98 10.63 -6.06
C ILE A 20 -0.81 9.12 -5.91
N ALA A 21 0.28 8.55 -6.45
CA ALA A 21 0.59 7.13 -6.30
C ALA A 21 0.81 6.76 -4.82
N GLN A 22 1.64 7.53 -4.10
CA GLN A 22 1.90 7.31 -2.68
C GLN A 22 0.63 7.39 -1.81
N ALA A 23 -0.31 8.28 -2.15
CA ALA A 23 -1.60 8.38 -1.46
C ALA A 23 -2.51 7.17 -1.74
N GLN A 24 -2.49 6.61 -2.96
CA GLN A 24 -3.24 5.39 -3.27
C GLN A 24 -2.62 4.17 -2.59
N ASP A 25 -1.29 4.09 -2.56
CA ASP A 25 -0.56 3.00 -1.90
C ASP A 25 -0.82 2.98 -0.39
N MET A 26 -0.80 4.15 0.27
CA MET A 26 -1.17 4.25 1.69
C MET A 26 -2.62 3.85 1.96
N LYS A 27 -3.57 4.24 1.10
CA LYS A 27 -4.97 3.80 1.22
C LYS A 27 -5.09 2.28 1.17
N ARG A 28 -4.31 1.61 0.32
CA ARG A 28 -4.29 0.15 0.26
C ARG A 28 -3.73 -0.47 1.54
N CYS A 29 -2.65 0.09 2.09
CA CYS A 29 -2.11 -0.35 3.37
C CYS A 29 -3.11 -0.18 4.52
N ASP A 30 -3.81 0.95 4.58
CA ASP A 30 -4.84 1.23 5.59
C ASP A 30 -6.01 0.24 5.48
N GLN A 31 -6.47 -0.02 4.25
CA GLN A 31 -7.54 -0.99 3.98
C GLN A 31 -7.19 -2.38 4.51
N LEU A 32 -5.98 -2.88 4.21
CA LEU A 32 -5.53 -4.20 4.62
C LEU A 32 -5.31 -4.29 6.13
N ALA A 33 -4.71 -3.27 6.74
CA ALA A 33 -4.51 -3.21 8.19
C ALA A 33 -5.86 -3.20 8.94
N ALA A 34 -6.82 -2.39 8.49
CA ALA A 34 -8.15 -2.32 9.07
C ALA A 34 -8.92 -3.64 8.90
N TYR A 35 -8.76 -4.32 7.75
CA TYR A 35 -9.35 -5.64 7.54
C TYR A 35 -8.78 -6.67 8.53
N PHE A 36 -7.45 -6.71 8.70
CA PHE A 36 -6.82 -7.58 9.68
C PHE A 36 -7.31 -7.27 11.10
N ASP A 37 -7.34 -6.01 11.51
CA ASP A 37 -7.76 -5.63 12.87
C ASP A 37 -9.21 -6.04 13.17
N ARG A 38 -10.08 -5.96 12.16
CA ARG A 38 -11.50 -6.34 12.28
C ARG A 38 -11.72 -7.85 12.33
N TYR A 39 -10.98 -8.62 11.55
CA TYR A 39 -11.29 -10.05 11.33
C TYR A 39 -10.22 -11.00 11.87
N GLY A 40 -8.95 -10.62 11.74
CA GLY A 40 -7.79 -11.41 12.17
C GLY A 40 -7.37 -11.16 13.63
N GLY A 41 -7.45 -9.90 14.09
CA GLY A 41 -7.02 -9.48 15.42
C GLY A 41 -7.92 -9.95 16.57
N SER A 42 -9.19 -10.26 16.30
CA SER A 42 -10.21 -10.55 17.31
C SER A 42 -10.36 -12.04 17.68
N ARG A 43 -9.66 -12.96 17.01
CA ARG A 43 -9.87 -14.42 17.15
C ARG A 43 -8.98 -15.12 18.19
N VAL A 44 -8.58 -14.46 19.26
CA VAL A 44 -7.74 -15.08 20.31
C VAL A 44 -8.47 -15.17 21.64
N SER A 45 -8.58 -16.40 22.17
CA SER A 45 -8.85 -16.64 23.59
C SER A 45 -7.77 -15.95 24.43
N GLU A 46 -8.18 -15.40 25.57
CA GLU A 46 -7.34 -14.66 26.51
C GLU A 46 -5.94 -15.26 26.67
N GLY A 47 -4.91 -14.45 26.39
CA GLY A 47 -3.50 -14.79 26.61
C GLY A 47 -2.70 -15.25 25.38
N ARG A 48 -3.30 -15.39 24.18
CA ARG A 48 -2.54 -15.67 22.94
C ARG A 48 -2.45 -14.47 22.01
N MET A 49 -1.27 -14.31 21.39
CA MET A 49 -1.07 -13.32 20.33
C MET A 49 -1.84 -13.75 19.07
N PRO A 50 -2.60 -12.84 18.42
CA PRO A 50 -3.28 -13.16 17.16
C PRO A 50 -2.27 -13.60 16.11
N VAL A 51 -2.56 -14.70 15.43
CA VAL A 51 -1.79 -15.16 14.29
C VAL A 51 -1.78 -14.06 13.22
N GLY A 52 -0.62 -13.75 12.63
CA GLY A 52 -0.48 -12.67 11.64
C GLY A 52 -0.23 -11.28 12.23
N ARG A 53 -0.26 -11.09 13.56
CA ARG A 53 -0.08 -9.77 14.18
C ARG A 53 1.29 -9.16 13.87
N ILE A 54 2.35 -9.95 13.90
CA ILE A 54 3.72 -9.49 13.63
C ILE A 54 3.81 -8.95 12.20
N GLU A 55 3.27 -9.70 11.24
CA GLU A 55 3.24 -9.32 9.83
C GLU A 55 2.40 -8.07 9.61
N ARG A 56 1.28 -7.92 10.32
CA ARG A 56 0.46 -6.71 10.28
C ARG A 56 1.22 -5.49 10.81
N GLU A 57 1.96 -5.63 11.90
CA GLU A 57 2.75 -4.53 12.49
C GLU A 57 3.94 -4.15 11.59
N LEU A 58 4.71 -5.13 11.12
CA LEU A 58 5.84 -4.91 10.22
C LEU A 58 5.40 -4.36 8.86
N GLY A 59 4.29 -4.86 8.32
CA GLY A 59 3.75 -4.43 7.03
C GLY A 59 3.28 -2.99 7.05
N TYR A 60 2.53 -2.62 8.11
CA TYR A 60 2.08 -1.23 8.25
C TYR A 60 3.25 -0.27 8.47
N ASP A 61 4.29 -0.68 9.21
CA ASP A 61 5.50 0.12 9.39
C ASP A 61 6.28 0.32 8.08
N ALA A 62 6.39 -0.73 7.26
CA ALA A 62 6.98 -0.63 5.92
C ALA A 62 6.22 0.35 5.02
N CYS A 63 4.87 0.32 5.03
CA CYS A 63 4.06 1.30 4.31
C CYS A 63 4.34 2.74 4.78
N ARG A 64 4.42 3.00 6.09
CA ARG A 64 4.75 4.33 6.63
C ARG A 64 6.15 4.81 6.23
N LYS A 65 7.08 3.89 5.98
CA LYS A 65 8.44 4.18 5.50
C LYS A 65 8.52 4.38 3.98
N GLY A 66 7.39 4.21 3.27
CA GLY A 66 7.31 4.31 1.81
C GLY A 66 7.66 3.03 1.06
N ASP A 67 7.92 1.92 1.76
CA ASP A 67 8.13 0.60 1.16
C ASP A 67 6.77 -0.13 1.01
N PHE A 68 5.96 0.37 0.08
CA PHE A 68 4.59 -0.11 -0.13
C PHE A 68 4.52 -1.54 -0.63
N VAL A 69 5.45 -1.95 -1.51
CA VAL A 69 5.49 -3.31 -2.06
C VAL A 69 5.67 -4.33 -0.94
N ARG A 70 6.66 -4.10 -0.07
CA ARG A 70 6.89 -4.95 1.10
C ARG A 70 5.73 -4.85 2.10
N GLY A 71 5.24 -3.64 2.35
CA GLY A 71 4.18 -3.38 3.32
C GLY A 71 2.87 -4.10 2.97
N VAL A 72 2.42 -3.98 1.71
CA VAL A 72 1.26 -4.69 1.18
C VAL A 72 1.46 -6.20 1.27
N GLY A 73 2.61 -6.73 0.81
CA GLY A 73 2.87 -8.16 0.85
C GLY A 73 2.75 -8.76 2.27
N LEU A 74 3.29 -8.07 3.27
CA LEU A 74 3.21 -8.47 4.68
C LEU A 74 1.77 -8.35 5.24
N LEU A 75 1.05 -7.29 4.90
CA LEU A 75 -0.34 -7.11 5.33
C LEU A 75 -1.26 -8.19 4.74
N GLU A 76 -1.07 -8.54 3.48
CA GLU A 76 -1.79 -9.64 2.86
C GLU A 76 -1.42 -11.00 3.47
N GLU A 77 -0.16 -11.21 3.83
CA GLU A 77 0.29 -12.41 4.53
C GLU A 77 -0.35 -12.53 5.92
N ALA A 78 -0.42 -11.43 6.67
CA ALA A 78 -1.11 -11.37 7.95
C ALA A 78 -2.56 -11.87 7.83
N ILE A 79 -3.28 -11.41 6.80
CA ILE A 79 -4.67 -11.82 6.52
C ILE A 79 -4.74 -13.30 6.15
N ARG A 80 -3.88 -13.77 5.24
CA ARG A 80 -3.85 -15.19 4.84
C ARG A 80 -3.55 -16.12 6.03
N LYS A 81 -2.65 -15.73 6.92
CA LYS A 81 -2.31 -16.48 8.14
C LYS A 81 -3.49 -16.63 9.10
N THR A 82 -4.44 -15.71 9.06
CA THR A 82 -5.69 -15.82 9.83
C THR A 82 -6.76 -16.69 9.17
N GLY A 83 -6.48 -17.26 7.99
CA GLY A 83 -7.39 -18.11 7.21
C GLY A 83 -8.43 -17.32 6.41
N PHE A 84 -8.30 -16.00 6.33
CA PHE A 84 -9.18 -15.15 5.52
C PHE A 84 -8.60 -14.90 4.13
N ASN A 85 -9.48 -14.59 3.19
CA ASN A 85 -9.08 -14.11 1.88
C ASN A 85 -8.70 -12.63 1.94
N VAL A 86 -7.71 -12.26 1.14
CA VAL A 86 -7.26 -10.87 0.99
C VAL A 86 -8.35 -10.07 0.24
N PRO A 87 -8.77 -8.90 0.73
CA PRO A 87 -9.75 -8.07 0.02
C PRO A 87 -9.16 -7.54 -1.30
N PRO A 88 -9.96 -7.39 -2.37
CA PRO A 88 -9.49 -6.82 -3.63
C PRO A 88 -9.00 -5.37 -3.44
N ALA A 89 -8.10 -4.95 -4.32
CA ALA A 89 -7.58 -3.59 -4.39
C ALA A 89 -8.60 -2.63 -5.02
#